data_AF-A0A9E2R604-F1
#
_entry.id   AF-A0A9E2R604-F1
#
_cell.length_a   1.000
_cell.length_b   1.000
_cell.length_c   1.000
_cell.angle_alpha   90.00
_cell.angle_beta   90.00
_cell.angle_gamma   90.00
#
_symmetry.space_group_name_H-M   'P 1'
#
loop_
_entity.id
_entity.type
_entity.pdbx_description
1 polymer ?
#
loop_
_entity_poly.entity_id
_entity_poly.type
_entity_poly.pdbx_seq_one_letter_code
_entity_poly.pdbx_strand_id
1 'polypeptide(L)'
;MRQFWDKDRLVSHALMQSARAHPELLSPRETNQLARAKVVWDFVGVFPPGIRWTNQAPFPAVRGHPVVNAIDDIDKALAGR
;
A
#
# COMPACT_ATOMS: atom_id res chain seq x y z
N MET A 1 3.89 -16.31 11.88
CA MET A 1 4.03 -15.24 10.87
C MET A 1 4.41 -15.91 9.55
N ARG A 2 3.58 -15.81 8.51
CA ARG A 2 3.93 -16.36 7.18
C ARG A 2 4.44 -15.21 6.31
N GLN A 3 5.64 -15.35 5.77
CA GLN A 3 6.21 -14.44 4.80
C GLN A 3 6.18 -15.13 3.44
N PHE A 4 5.87 -14.40 2.38
CA PHE A 4 5.83 -14.92 1.02
C PHE A 4 6.76 -14.08 0.16
N TRP A 5 7.56 -14.76 -0.66
CA TRP A 5 8.41 -14.12 -1.63
C TRP A 5 7.64 -13.86 -2.92
N ASP A 6 7.71 -12.64 -3.44
CA ASP A 6 7.03 -12.20 -4.65
C ASP A 6 8.06 -11.84 -5.73
N LYS A 7 8.67 -12.86 -6.34
CA LYS A 7 9.75 -12.69 -7.34
C LYS A 7 9.31 -11.85 -8.55
N ASP A 8 8.04 -11.96 -8.91
CA ASP A 8 7.45 -11.31 -10.10
C ASP A 8 6.82 -9.95 -9.74
N ARG A 9 6.92 -9.53 -8.47
CA ARG A 9 6.45 -8.23 -7.94
C ARG A 9 4.97 -7.99 -8.21
N LEU A 10 4.16 -9.05 -8.21
CA LEU A 10 2.72 -9.00 -8.45
C LEU A 10 2.01 -8.06 -7.47
N VAL A 11 2.39 -8.09 -6.19
CA VAL A 11 1.83 -7.23 -5.14
C VAL A 11 2.16 -5.76 -5.44
N SER A 12 3.41 -5.46 -5.78
CA SER A 12 3.82 -4.10 -6.13
C SER A 12 3.05 -3.59 -7.35
N HIS A 13 2.91 -4.39 -8.40
CA HIS A 13 2.17 -3.99 -9.60
C HIS A 13 0.70 -3.72 -9.29
N ALA A 14 0.05 -4.60 -8.52
CA ALA A 14 -1.35 -4.43 -8.14
C ALA A 14 -1.57 -3.14 -7.31
N LEU A 15 -0.67 -2.84 -6.37
CA LEU A 15 -0.72 -1.61 -5.57
C LEU A 15 -0.51 -0.36 -6.43
N MET A 16 0.43 -0.37 -7.38
CA MET A 16 0.62 0.75 -8.30
C MET A 16 -0.58 0.97 -9.21
N GLN A 17 -1.21 -0.10 -9.70
CA GLN A 17 -2.44 -0.01 -10.49
C GLN A 17 -3.58 0.59 -9.66
N SER A 18 -3.74 0.14 -8.42
CA SER A 18 -4.71 0.70 -7.48
C SER A 18 -4.48 2.20 -7.26
N ALA A 19 -3.23 2.61 -7.02
CA ALA A 19 -2.88 4.02 -6.84
C ALA A 19 -3.16 4.87 -8.10
N ARG A 20 -2.88 4.33 -9.29
CA ARG A 20 -3.16 5.01 -10.57
C ARG A 20 -4.66 5.13 -10.85
N ALA A 21 -5.46 4.19 -10.37
CA ALA A 21 -6.92 4.22 -10.50
C ALA A 21 -7.58 5.25 -9.55
N HIS A 22 -6.87 5.68 -8.52
CA HIS A 22 -7.36 6.61 -7.49
C HIS A 22 -6.45 7.83 -7.31
N PRO A 23 -6.21 8.64 -8.36
CA PRO A 23 -5.34 9.82 -8.26
C PRO A 23 -5.86 10.86 -7.25
N GLU A 24 -7.16 10.91 -7.00
CA GLU A 24 -7.82 11.78 -6.01
C GLU A 24 -7.41 11.48 -4.57
N LEU A 25 -6.94 10.25 -4.30
CA LEU A 25 -6.51 9.83 -2.97
C LEU A 25 -5.02 10.08 -2.73
N LEU A 26 -4.27 10.58 -3.72
CA LEU A 26 -2.84 10.81 -3.65
C LEU A 26 -2.50 12.28 -3.41
N SER A 27 -1.52 12.53 -2.55
CA SER A 27 -0.89 13.86 -2.43
C SER A 27 -0.05 14.18 -3.68
N PRO A 28 0.22 15.46 -3.98
CA PRO A 28 1.09 15.84 -5.10
C PRO A 28 2.47 15.17 -5.08
N ARG A 29 3.02 14.93 -3.88
CA ARG A 29 4.28 14.21 -3.72
C ARG A 29 4.15 12.75 -4.13
N GLU A 30 3.11 12.06 -3.66
CA GLU A 30 2.85 10.65 -4.00
C GLU A 30 2.58 10.49 -5.50
N THR A 31 1.81 11.39 -6.11
CA THR A 31 1.57 11.40 -7.56
C THR A 31 2.87 11.49 -8.35
N ASN A 32 3.77 12.41 -7.96
CA ASN A 32 5.08 12.55 -8.58
C ASN A 32 5.97 11.32 -8.37
N GLN A 33 5.92 10.70 -7.19
CA GLN A 33 6.64 9.46 -6.92
C GLN A 33 6.11 8.29 -7.77
N LEU A 34 4.79 8.12 -7.84
CA LEU A 34 4.13 7.08 -8.62
C LEU A 34 4.43 7.19 -10.12
N ALA A 35 4.52 8.41 -10.65
CA ALA A 35 4.88 8.65 -12.05
C ALA A 35 6.31 8.19 -12.40
N ARG A 36 7.23 8.20 -11.42
CA ARG A 36 8.65 7.82 -11.60
C ARG A 36 8.94 6.40 -11.14
N ALA A 37 8.12 5.87 -10.23
CA ALA A 37 8.32 4.57 -9.63
C ALA A 37 8.05 3.44 -10.64
N LYS A 38 8.90 2.40 -10.59
CA LYS A 38 8.69 1.13 -11.29
C LYS A 38 8.25 0.01 -10.34
N VAL A 39 8.51 0.19 -9.04
CA VAL A 39 8.22 -0.76 -7.97
C VAL A 39 7.91 0.03 -6.71
N VAL A 40 7.02 -0.50 -5.88
CA VAL A 40 6.71 -0.03 -4.54
C VAL A 40 7.66 -0.71 -3.56
N TRP A 41 8.52 0.07 -2.94
CA TRP A 41 9.43 -0.35 -1.87
C TRP A 41 9.10 0.41 -0.59
N ASP A 42 9.52 -0.14 0.56
CA ASP A 42 9.34 0.47 1.89
C ASP A 42 7.92 0.96 2.16
N PHE A 43 6.93 0.13 1.84
CA PHE A 43 5.51 0.42 1.93
C PHE A 43 4.85 -0.39 3.03
N VAL A 44 3.97 0.27 3.78
CA VAL A 44 2.93 -0.44 4.54
C VAL A 44 1.57 0.06 4.08
N GLY A 45 0.66 -0.89 3.84
CA GLY A 45 -0.75 -0.63 3.60
C GLY A 45 -1.60 -1.45 4.56
N VAL A 46 -2.54 -0.80 5.27
CA VAL A 46 -3.52 -1.46 6.14
C VAL A 46 -4.86 -1.49 5.43
N PHE A 47 -5.44 -2.68 5.33
CA PHE A 47 -6.72 -2.93 4.68
C PHE A 47 -7.76 -3.36 5.71
N PRO A 48 -9.02 -2.89 5.62
CA PRO A 48 -10.08 -3.28 6.55
C PRO A 48 -10.27 -4.81 6.62
N PRO A 49 -10.74 -5.33 7.78
CA PRO A 49 -11.01 -6.76 7.92
C PRO A 49 -12.08 -7.23 6.92
N GLY A 50 -11.97 -8.47 6.46
CA GLY A 50 -12.93 -9.08 5.52
C GLY A 50 -12.72 -8.72 4.05
N ILE A 51 -11.82 -7.78 3.73
CA ILE A 51 -11.51 -7.42 2.34
C ILE A 51 -10.68 -8.52 1.66
N ARG A 52 -11.13 -8.96 0.48
CA ARG A 52 -10.40 -9.87 -0.39
C ARG A 52 -9.90 -9.14 -1.62
N TRP A 53 -8.64 -9.35 -1.96
CA TRP A 53 -8.05 -8.86 -3.20
C TRP A 53 -8.48 -9.84 -4.29
N THR A 54 -9.41 -9.40 -5.14
CA THR A 54 -9.92 -10.22 -6.24
C THR A 54 -9.23 -9.81 -7.53
N ASN A 55 -9.84 -8.94 -8.32
CA ASN A 55 -9.33 -8.52 -9.63
C ASN A 55 -8.42 -7.30 -9.55
N GLN A 56 -8.66 -6.41 -8.58
CA GLN A 56 -7.84 -5.22 -8.33
C GLN A 56 -7.54 -5.13 -6.84
N ALA A 57 -6.31 -4.75 -6.50
CA ALA A 57 -5.98 -4.45 -5.12
C ALA A 57 -6.82 -3.25 -4.66
N PRO A 58 -7.54 -3.35 -3.52
CA PRO A 58 -8.25 -2.21 -2.95
C PRO A 58 -7.25 -1.10 -2.63
N PHE A 59 -7.75 0.13 -2.48
CA PHE A 59 -6.91 1.20 -1.97
C PHE A 59 -6.78 1.06 -0.43
N PRO A 60 -5.58 1.13 0.15
CA PRO A 60 -5.38 0.95 1.58
C PRO A 60 -6.02 2.08 2.40
N ALA A 61 -6.60 1.72 3.55
CA ALA A 61 -7.18 2.68 4.48
C ALA A 61 -6.09 3.51 5.19
N VAL A 62 -4.97 2.87 5.54
CA VAL A 62 -3.77 3.54 6.05
C VAL A 62 -2.60 3.13 5.19
N ARG A 63 -1.75 4.10 4.84
CA ARG A 63 -0.54 3.87 4.07
C ARG A 63 0.60 4.73 4.59
N GLY A 64 1.81 4.17 4.63
CA GLY A 64 2.98 4.83 5.19
C GLY A 64 4.25 4.58 4.38
N HIS A 65 5.08 5.61 4.30
CA HIS A 65 6.41 5.58 3.71
C HIS A 65 7.33 6.61 4.39
N PRO A 66 8.58 6.28 4.77
CA PRO A 66 9.18 4.93 4.88
C PRO A 66 8.73 4.21 6.16
N VAL A 67 8.71 2.87 6.15
CA VAL A 67 8.19 1.98 7.21
C VAL A 67 8.64 2.37 8.62
N VAL A 68 9.90 2.79 8.80
CA VAL A 68 10.47 3.21 10.09
C VAL A 68 9.73 4.38 10.74
N ASN A 69 9.11 5.26 9.96
CA ASN A 69 8.37 6.42 10.50
C ASN A 69 6.87 6.14 10.67
N ALA A 70 6.40 4.93 10.33
CA ALA A 70 4.97 4.60 10.28
C ALA A 70 4.54 3.57 11.32
N ILE A 71 5.47 2.97 12.09
CA ILE A 71 5.17 1.86 13.02
C ILE A 71 4.09 2.25 14.03
N ASP A 72 4.20 3.42 14.67
CA ASP A 72 3.24 3.87 15.67
C ASP A 72 1.82 4.06 15.11
N ASP A 73 1.71 4.58 13.88
CA ASP A 73 0.43 4.78 13.20
C ASP A 73 -0.19 3.45 12.74
N ILE A 74 0.66 2.51 12.32
CA ILE A 74 0.25 1.15 11.97
C ILE A 74 -0.26 0.42 13.22
N ASP A 75 0.45 0.50 14.34
CA ASP A 75 0.07 -0.15 15.60
C ASP A 75 -1.27 0.39 16.10
N LYS A 76 -1.49 1.71 16.04
CA LYS A 76 -2.80 2.31 16.36
C LYS A 76 -3.91 1.80 15.43
N ALA A 77 -3.65 1.74 14.13
CA ALA A 77 -4.63 1.25 13.15
C ALA A 77 -4.98 -0.24 13.35
N LEU A 78 -4.05 -1.02 13.89
CA LEU A 78 -4.25 -2.43 14.20
C LEU A 78 -4.90 -2.65 15.57
N ALA A 79 -4.62 -1.80 16.57
CA ALA A 79 -5.17 -1.88 17.93
C ALA A 79 -6.64 -1.43 18.02
N GLY A 80 -7.11 -0.60 17.08
CA GLY A 80 -8.52 -0.18 16.99
C GLY A 80 -9.46 -1.23 16.36
N ARG A 81 -9.11 -2.51 16.40
CA ARG A 81 -9.88 -3.64 15.86
C ARG A 81 -10.44 -4.54 16.93
#